data_AF-A0A6I1ZD56-F1
#
_entry.id   AF-A0A6I1ZD56-F1
#
_cell.length_a   1.000
_cell.length_b   1.000
_cell.length_c   1.000
_cell.angle_alpha   90.00
_cell.angle_beta   90.00
_cell.angle_gamma   90.00
#
_symmetry.space_group_name_H-M   'P 1'
#
loop_
_entity.id
_entity.type
_entity.pdbx_description
1 polymer ?
#
loop_
_entity_poly.entity_id
_entity_poly.type
_entity_poly.pdbx_seq_one_letter_code
_entity_poly.pdbx_strand_id
1 'polypeptide(L)'
;MALLMKRNFKSKLLSVFLVFTFLLPTLFATPVLAAGPYPLTTSDAEVTDALNYLHTQQGTDGSIGDFSTSAWTVMAITAAGEDPHNWKVGSNPSIVDYLAANAGSASSTTDYARMILAIA
;
A
#
# COMPACT_ATOMS: atom_id res chain seq x y z
N MET A 1 19.23 -66.68 -6.39
CA MET A 1 17.84 -66.18 -6.49
C MET A 1 17.48 -65.13 -5.41
N ALA A 2 17.68 -65.41 -4.11
CA ALA A 2 17.29 -64.50 -3.02
C ALA A 2 17.95 -63.10 -3.02
N LEU A 3 19.21 -62.99 -3.47
CA LEU A 3 19.96 -61.74 -3.50
C LEU A 3 19.44 -60.75 -4.56
N LEU A 4 19.00 -61.26 -5.71
CA LEU A 4 18.34 -60.48 -6.77
C LEU A 4 16.97 -59.97 -6.33
N MET A 5 16.21 -60.80 -5.62
CA MET A 5 14.90 -60.43 -5.07
C MET A 5 15.00 -59.31 -4.02
N LYS A 6 16.02 -59.36 -3.14
CA LYS A 6 16.28 -58.32 -2.13
C LYS A 6 16.71 -56.99 -2.75
N ARG A 7 17.48 -57.01 -3.85
CA ARG A 7 17.88 -55.81 -4.61
C ARG A 7 16.68 -55.15 -5.30
N ASN A 8 15.80 -55.94 -5.90
CA ASN A 8 14.60 -55.45 -6.58
C ASN A 8 13.58 -54.87 -5.58
N PHE A 9 13.48 -55.45 -4.39
CA PHE A 9 12.61 -54.92 -3.32
C PHE A 9 13.09 -53.56 -2.81
N LYS A 10 14.40 -53.40 -2.56
CA LYS A 10 14.99 -52.12 -2.16
C LYS A 10 14.84 -51.03 -3.23
N SER A 11 15.02 -51.38 -4.51
CA SER A 11 14.83 -50.45 -5.63
C SER A 11 13.38 -49.97 -5.73
N LYS A 12 12.39 -50.86 -5.61
CA LYS A 12 10.98 -50.49 -5.60
C LYS A 12 10.61 -49.63 -4.40
N LEU A 13 11.13 -49.94 -3.21
CA LEU A 13 10.89 -49.15 -2.00
C LEU A 13 11.47 -47.73 -2.14
N LEU A 14 12.69 -47.61 -2.70
CA LEU A 14 13.32 -46.32 -2.98
C LEU A 14 12.52 -45.51 -4.01
N SER A 15 12.01 -46.15 -5.06
CA SER A 15 11.16 -45.49 -6.06
C SER A 15 9.86 -44.97 -5.46
N VAL A 16 9.19 -45.75 -4.60
CA VAL A 16 7.97 -45.29 -3.91
C VAL A 16 8.27 -44.11 -3.01
N PHE A 17 9.38 -44.16 -2.26
CA PHE A 17 9.79 -43.05 -1.39
C PHE A 17 10.06 -41.77 -2.18
N LEU A 18 10.73 -41.90 -3.33
CA LEU A 18 11.06 -40.78 -4.22
C LEU A 18 9.79 -40.15 -4.82
N VAL A 19 8.83 -40.97 -5.25
CA VAL A 19 7.53 -40.52 -5.75
C VAL A 19 6.76 -39.76 -4.67
N PHE A 20 6.75 -40.25 -3.43
CA PHE A 20 6.11 -39.54 -2.32
C PHE A 20 6.79 -38.21 -2.00
N THR A 21 8.13 -38.14 -1.98
CA THR A 21 8.84 -36.87 -1.75
C THR A 21 8.63 -35.85 -2.86
N PHE A 22 8.43 -36.27 -4.11
CA PHE A 22 8.13 -35.35 -5.21
C PHE A 22 6.66 -34.91 -5.24
N LEU A 23 5.72 -35.71 -4.73
CA LEU A 23 4.28 -35.39 -4.72
C LEU A 23 3.82 -34.68 -3.44
N LEU A 24 4.50 -34.83 -2.31
CA LEU A 24 4.14 -34.16 -1.05
C LEU A 24 4.12 -32.62 -1.13
N PRO A 25 5.06 -31.94 -1.81
CA PRO A 25 5.07 -30.47 -1.89
C PRO A 25 3.90 -29.88 -2.67
N THR A 26 3.29 -30.63 -3.59
CA THR A 26 2.18 -30.11 -4.41
C THR A 26 0.86 -30.04 -3.65
N LEU A 27 0.75 -30.75 -2.52
CA LEU A 27 -0.44 -30.74 -1.64
C LEU A 27 -0.50 -29.51 -0.73
N PHE A 28 0.58 -28.72 -0.63
CA PHE A 28 0.68 -27.53 0.21
C PHE A 28 0.80 -26.23 -0.59
N ALA A 29 0.50 -26.24 -1.89
CA ALA A 29 0.40 -25.02 -2.66
C ALA A 29 -0.79 -24.18 -2.16
N THR A 30 -0.53 -23.30 -1.20
CA THR A 30 -1.50 -22.27 -0.82
C THR A 30 -1.65 -21.32 -2.01
N PRO A 31 -2.88 -21.01 -2.46
CA PRO A 31 -3.07 -19.98 -3.46
C PRO A 31 -2.53 -18.68 -2.86
N VAL A 32 -1.53 -18.07 -3.50
CA VAL A 32 -1.14 -16.70 -3.15
C VAL A 32 -2.31 -15.82 -3.58
N LEU A 33 -2.95 -15.16 -2.62
CA LEU A 33 -3.94 -14.14 -2.94
C LEU A 33 -3.21 -13.00 -3.66
N ALA A 34 -3.57 -12.76 -4.92
CA ALA A 34 -2.97 -11.70 -5.73
C ALA A 34 -3.29 -10.29 -5.21
N ALA A 35 -4.27 -10.16 -4.32
CA ALA A 35 -4.64 -8.93 -3.65
C ALA A 35 -4.96 -9.21 -2.17
N GLY A 36 -4.54 -8.29 -1.30
CA GLY A 36 -4.93 -8.31 0.11
C GLY A 36 -6.44 -8.08 0.30
N PRO A 37 -6.95 -8.26 1.54
CA PRO A 37 -8.34 -7.96 1.85
C PRO A 37 -8.66 -6.48 1.59
N TYR A 38 -9.79 -6.22 0.94
CA TYR A 38 -10.29 -4.88 0.59
C TYR A 38 -11.80 -4.78 0.94
N PRO A 39 -12.34 -3.62 1.33
CA PRO A 39 -11.67 -2.32 1.50
C PRO A 39 -10.68 -2.31 2.66
N LEU A 40 -9.59 -1.57 2.47
CA LEU A 40 -8.71 -1.17 3.58
C LEU A 40 -9.42 -0.16 4.46
N THR A 41 -9.05 -0.16 5.72
CA THR A 41 -9.48 0.73 6.78
C THR A 41 -8.32 1.63 7.19
N THR A 42 -8.62 2.70 7.93
CA THR A 42 -7.61 3.66 8.38
C THR A 42 -6.58 3.08 9.36
N SER A 43 -6.90 1.94 9.98
CA SER A 43 -6.00 1.21 10.87
C SER A 43 -5.07 0.22 10.16
N ASP A 44 -5.25 -0.02 8.86
CA ASP A 44 -4.37 -0.92 8.11
C ASP A 44 -2.99 -0.29 7.89
N ALA A 45 -1.95 -1.13 7.93
CA ALA A 45 -0.56 -0.69 7.86
C ALA A 45 -0.27 0.06 6.56
N GLU A 46 -0.88 -0.36 5.46
CA GLU A 46 -0.74 0.27 4.14
C GLU A 46 -1.24 1.71 4.12
N VAL A 47 -2.36 1.99 4.81
CA VAL A 47 -2.91 3.36 4.92
C VAL A 47 -2.04 4.19 5.85
N THR A 48 -1.66 3.63 7.00
CA THR A 48 -0.79 4.30 7.97
C THR A 48 0.57 4.66 7.37
N ASP A 49 1.20 3.73 6.64
CA ASP A 49 2.50 3.93 6.00
C ASP A 49 2.42 4.96 4.87
N ALA A 50 1.32 4.98 4.10
CA ALA A 50 1.09 6.00 3.08
C ALA A 50 0.96 7.41 3.70
N LEU A 51 0.22 7.56 4.80
CA LEU A 51 0.10 8.84 5.51
C LEU A 51 1.44 9.27 6.12
N ASN A 52 2.17 8.34 6.73
CA ASN A 52 3.52 8.60 7.23
C ASN A 52 4.45 9.07 6.11
N TYR A 53 4.41 8.42 4.94
CA TYR A 53 5.17 8.85 3.78
C TYR A 53 4.79 10.28 3.36
N LEU A 54 3.50 10.60 3.24
CA LEU A 54 3.04 11.95 2.89
C LEU A 54 3.54 13.00 3.89
N HIS A 55 3.53 12.69 5.20
CA HIS A 55 4.12 13.58 6.22
C HIS A 55 5.60 13.84 5.96
N THR A 56 6.38 12.83 5.55
CA THR A 56 7.80 13.04 5.20
C THR A 56 8.00 13.90 3.96
N GLN A 57 7.00 13.97 3.08
CA GLN A 57 7.06 14.78 1.86
C GLN A 57 6.63 16.24 2.11
N GLN A 58 6.17 16.57 3.32
CA GLN A 58 5.68 17.90 3.60
C GLN A 58 6.80 18.93 3.67
N GLY A 59 6.72 19.94 2.81
CA GLY A 59 7.63 21.07 2.75
C GLY A 59 7.44 22.05 3.90
N THR A 60 8.43 22.92 4.09
CA THR A 60 8.38 23.97 5.12
C THR A 60 7.36 25.08 4.82
N ASP A 61 6.88 25.17 3.59
CA ASP A 61 5.80 26.07 3.18
C ASP A 61 4.41 25.45 3.35
N GLY A 62 4.33 24.20 3.85
CA GLY A 62 3.10 23.44 4.04
C GLY A 62 2.74 22.53 2.87
N SER A 63 3.37 22.70 1.70
CA SER A 63 3.06 21.93 0.49
C SER A 63 3.41 20.45 0.61
N ILE A 64 2.69 19.62 -0.15
CA ILE A 64 3.12 18.26 -0.52
C ILE A 64 3.11 18.20 -2.05
N GLY A 65 4.29 18.15 -2.66
CA GLY A 65 4.44 18.26 -4.11
C GLY A 65 4.08 19.66 -4.62
N ASP A 66 3.21 19.74 -5.62
CA ASP A 66 2.71 21.00 -6.17
C ASP A 66 1.29 21.34 -5.66
N PHE A 67 0.72 22.45 -6.14
CA PHE A 67 -0.63 22.90 -5.79
C PHE A 67 -1.70 21.81 -6.02
N SER A 68 -1.64 21.13 -7.17
CA SER A 68 -2.60 20.07 -7.51
C SER A 68 -2.42 18.85 -6.60
N THR A 69 -1.18 18.42 -6.39
CA THR A 69 -0.81 17.28 -5.55
C THR A 69 -1.22 17.54 -4.11
N SER A 70 -0.97 18.74 -3.59
CA SER A 70 -1.36 19.13 -2.23
C SER A 70 -2.87 19.04 -2.04
N ALA A 71 -3.66 19.45 -3.03
CA ALA A 71 -5.12 19.35 -2.96
C ALA A 71 -5.62 17.89 -2.98
N TRP A 72 -4.98 17.00 -3.74
CA TRP A 72 -5.25 15.55 -3.68
C TRP A 72 -4.89 14.97 -2.32
N THR A 73 -3.76 15.38 -1.76
CA THR A 73 -3.32 14.94 -0.43
C THR A 73 -4.31 15.35 0.65
N VAL A 74 -4.85 16.58 0.62
CA VAL A 74 -5.89 17.00 1.58
C VAL A 74 -7.14 16.12 1.54
N MET A 75 -7.59 15.71 0.34
CA MET A 75 -8.70 14.77 0.22
C MET A 75 -8.36 13.40 0.82
N ALA A 76 -7.14 12.89 0.61
CA ALA A 76 -6.71 11.62 1.16
C ALA A 76 -6.61 11.65 2.70
N ILE A 77 -6.05 12.73 3.26
CA ILE A 77 -5.97 12.98 4.71
C ILE A 77 -7.37 12.98 5.33
N THR A 78 -8.29 13.75 4.74
CA THR A 78 -9.67 13.86 5.22
C THR A 78 -10.42 12.52 5.12
N ALA A 79 -10.21 11.78 4.02
CA ALA A 79 -10.78 10.44 3.84
C ALA A 79 -10.24 9.43 4.86
N ALA A 80 -9.01 9.62 5.36
CA ALA A 80 -8.44 8.85 6.45
C ALA A 80 -8.96 9.28 7.85
N GLY A 81 -9.81 10.30 7.92
CA GLY A 81 -10.36 10.82 9.18
C GLY A 81 -9.42 11.75 9.94
N GLU A 82 -8.32 12.18 9.31
CA GLU A 82 -7.40 13.15 9.89
C GLU A 82 -7.78 14.59 9.50
N ASP A 83 -7.41 15.56 10.35
CA ASP A 83 -7.66 16.98 10.10
C ASP A 83 -6.46 17.61 9.36
N PRO A 84 -6.61 18.02 8.08
CA PRO A 84 -5.53 18.58 7.29
C PRO A 84 -5.01 19.93 7.81
N HIS A 85 -5.73 20.64 8.69
CA HIS A 85 -5.21 21.85 9.35
C HIS A 85 -4.09 21.54 10.36
N ASN A 86 -4.02 20.29 10.82
CA ASN A 86 -2.96 19.82 11.71
C ASN A 86 -1.76 19.24 10.96
N TRP A 87 -1.86 19.03 9.64
CA TRP A 87 -0.77 18.58 8.80
C TRP A 87 0.21 19.72 8.53
N LYS A 88 1.27 19.79 9.33
CA LYS A 88 2.34 20.80 9.25
C LYS A 88 3.65 20.29 9.86
N VAL A 89 4.76 20.92 9.47
CA VAL A 89 6.10 20.65 10.05
C VAL A 89 6.40 21.69 11.14
N GLY A 90 6.29 21.30 12.42
CA GLY A 90 6.56 22.20 13.55
C GLY A 90 5.59 23.38 13.60
N SER A 91 6.13 24.61 13.55
CA SER A 91 5.34 25.86 13.51
C SER A 91 5.10 26.40 12.09
N ASN A 92 5.45 25.63 11.06
CA ASN A 92 5.25 26.02 9.67
C ASN A 92 3.76 26.03 9.29
N PRO A 93 3.39 26.65 8.15
CA PRO A 93 2.04 26.58 7.61
C PRO A 93 1.58 25.12 7.42
N SER A 94 0.28 24.91 7.58
CA SER A 94 -0.36 23.65 7.21
C SER A 94 -0.49 23.51 5.70
N ILE A 95 -0.81 22.30 5.25
CA ILE A 95 -1.16 22.07 3.84
C ILE A 95 -2.40 22.86 3.40
N VAL A 96 -3.33 23.13 4.33
CA VAL A 96 -4.49 23.99 4.07
C VAL A 96 -4.07 25.45 3.92
N ASP A 97 -3.17 25.94 4.79
CA ASP A 97 -2.62 27.30 4.68
C ASP A 97 -1.88 27.49 3.35
N TYR A 98 -1.11 26.49 2.91
CA TYR A 98 -0.45 26.49 1.61
C TYR A 98 -1.46 26.60 0.46
N LEU A 99 -2.51 25.78 0.44
CA LEU A 99 -3.53 25.81 -0.61
C LEU A 99 -4.28 27.14 -0.63
N ALA A 100 -4.63 27.69 0.53
CA ALA A 100 -5.29 28.98 0.65
C ALA A 100 -4.41 30.12 0.09
N ALA A 101 -3.12 30.12 0.43
CA ALA A 101 -2.16 31.12 -0.08
C ALA A 101 -1.93 31.01 -1.60
N ASN A 102 -2.09 29.82 -2.17
CA ASN A 102 -1.83 29.53 -3.58
C ASN A 102 -3.10 29.36 -4.43
N ALA A 103 -4.29 29.70 -3.91
CA ALA A 103 -5.57 29.52 -4.59
C ALA A 103 -5.64 30.20 -5.98
N GLY A 104 -4.86 31.27 -6.19
CA GLY A 104 -4.73 31.93 -7.50
C GLY A 104 -4.06 31.07 -8.59
N SER A 105 -3.51 29.92 -8.25
CA SER A 105 -2.92 28.96 -9.21
C SER A 105 -3.96 28.13 -9.94
N ALA A 106 -5.22 28.10 -9.48
CA ALA A 106 -6.29 27.41 -10.17
C ALA A 106 -6.62 28.10 -11.51
N SER A 107 -6.52 27.34 -12.61
CA SER A 107 -6.69 27.90 -13.96
C SER A 107 -7.65 27.12 -14.84
N SER A 108 -7.97 25.88 -14.48
CA SER A 108 -8.91 25.02 -15.21
C SER A 108 -10.13 24.67 -14.37
N THR A 109 -11.23 24.27 -15.02
CA THR A 109 -12.42 23.72 -14.34
C THR A 109 -12.05 22.59 -13.39
N THR A 110 -11.09 21.75 -13.78
CA THR A 110 -10.59 20.65 -12.95
C THR A 110 -9.92 21.14 -11.68
N ASP A 111 -9.16 22.23 -11.74
CA ASP A 111 -8.51 22.79 -10.55
C ASP A 111 -9.53 23.36 -9.57
N TYR A 112 -10.52 24.10 -10.07
CA TYR A 112 -11.61 24.60 -9.24
C TYR A 112 -12.42 23.45 -8.61
N ALA A 113 -12.75 22.41 -9.38
CA ALA A 113 -13.44 21.23 -8.85
C ALA A 113 -12.61 20.54 -7.75
N ARG A 114 -11.30 20.36 -7.96
CA ARG A 114 -10.39 19.77 -6.98
C ARG A 114 -10.31 20.62 -5.70
N MET A 115 -10.21 21.94 -5.83
CA MET A 115 -10.16 22.85 -4.69
C MET A 115 -11.44 22.80 -3.86
N ILE A 116 -12.60 22.77 -4.52
CA ILE A 116 -13.89 22.63 -3.83
C ILE A 116 -13.92 21.33 -3.04
N LEU A 117 -13.50 20.20 -3.63
CA LEU A 117 -13.48 18.91 -2.93
C LEU A 117 -12.46 18.85 -1.79
N ALA A 118 -11.35 19.56 -1.90
CA ALA A 118 -10.30 19.56 -0.88
C ALA A 118 -10.63 20.45 0.32
N ILE A 119 -11.36 21.55 0.13
CA ILE A 119 -11.55 22.59 1.16
C ILE A 119 -12.99 22.63 1.73
N ALA A 120 -13.97 22.03 1.05
CA ALA A 120 -15.37 22.03 1.48
C ALA A 120 -15.67 21.20 2.72
#